data_AF-A0A7R9WY55-F1
#
_entry.id   AF-A0A7R9WY55-F1
#
_cell.length_a   1.000
_cell.length_b   1.000
_cell.length_c   1.000
_cell.angle_alpha   90.00
_cell.angle_beta   90.00
_cell.angle_gamma   90.00
#
_symmetry.space_group_name_H-M   'P 1'
#
loop_
_entity.id
_entity.type
_entity.pdbx_description
1 polymer ?
#
loop_
_entity_poly.entity_id
_entity_poly.type
_entity_poly.pdbx_seq_one_letter_code
_entity_poly.pdbx_strand_id
1 'polypeptide(L)'
;MQHWHVYRKWNEKFFRECYKAYQDGRAEQNPVDGWYKGEIGFFDFYIIPLAKKLKECGVFGKSSDEYLNYAMTNRKEWERRGEEVVAEMVQSFHSKE
;
A
#
# COMPACT_ATOMS: atom_id res chain seq x y z
N MET A 1 -4.29 -5.33 -9.18
CA MET A 1 -3.94 -4.07 -8.49
C MET A 1 -3.90 -2.92 -9.48
N GLN A 2 -4.14 -1.69 -9.01
CA GLN A 2 -3.93 -0.47 -9.81
C GLN A 2 -2.42 -0.15 -9.87
N HIS A 3 -2.01 0.62 -10.89
CA HIS A 3 -0.62 1.05 -11.03
C HIS A 3 -0.18 1.95 -9.85
N TRP A 4 1.14 2.11 -9.71
CA TRP A 4 1.81 2.74 -8.57
C TRP A 4 1.19 4.05 -8.08
N HIS A 5 0.99 5.04 -8.97
CA HIS A 5 0.51 6.36 -8.55
C HIS A 5 -0.89 6.33 -7.93
N VAL A 6 -1.79 5.51 -8.47
CA VAL A 6 -3.14 5.36 -7.90
C VAL A 6 -3.08 4.59 -6.58
N TYR A 7 -2.31 3.51 -6.52
CA TYR A 7 -2.07 2.78 -5.27
C TYR A 7 -1.51 3.71 -4.18
N ARG A 8 -0.46 4.48 -4.49
CA ARG A 8 0.18 5.43 -3.57
C ARG A 8 -0.80 6.46 -3.02
N LYS A 9 -1.65 7.03 -3.89
CA LYS A 9 -2.67 8.00 -3.49
C LYS A 9 -3.63 7.43 -2.45
N TRP A 10 -4.12 6.21 -2.66
CA TRP A 10 -5.08 5.60 -1.73
C TRP A 10 -4.41 5.10 -0.46
N ASN A 11 -3.22 4.53 -0.56
CA ASN A 11 -2.41 4.14 0.59
C ASN A 11 -2.08 5.37 1.48
N GLU A 12 -1.77 6.53 0.91
CA GLU A 12 -1.58 7.77 1.67
C GLU A 12 -2.87 8.23 2.36
N LYS A 13 -4.02 8.22 1.67
CA LYS A 13 -5.29 8.60 2.30
C LYS A 13 -5.61 7.75 3.52
N PHE A 14 -5.44 6.44 3.40
CA PHE A 14 -5.64 5.51 4.51
C PHE A 14 -4.63 5.76 5.65
N PHE A 15 -3.35 5.95 5.32
CA PHE A 15 -2.34 6.31 6.31
C PHE A 15 -2.73 7.57 7.11
N ARG A 16 -3.21 8.62 6.44
CA ARG A 16 -3.63 9.87 7.08
C ARG A 16 -4.80 9.66 8.05
N GLU A 17 -5.78 8.83 7.68
CA GLU A 17 -6.91 8.48 8.56
C GLU A 17 -6.43 7.77 9.84
N CYS A 18 -5.52 6.79 9.69
CA CYS A 18 -4.91 6.08 10.82
C CYS A 18 -4.05 7.00 11.69
N TYR A 19 -3.21 7.84 11.06
CA TYR A 19 -2.30 8.73 11.77
C TYR A 19 -3.05 9.81 12.54
N LYS A 20 -4.12 10.38 11.96
CA LYS A 20 -5.02 11.29 12.67
C LYS A 20 -5.69 10.61 13.86
N ALA A 21 -6.17 9.38 13.70
CA ALA A 21 -6.75 8.62 14.80
C ALA A 21 -5.74 8.39 15.95
N TYR A 22 -4.48 8.14 15.63
CA TYR A 22 -3.40 8.04 16.61
C TYR A 22 -3.15 9.38 17.32
N GLN A 23 -3.03 10.49 16.58
CA GLN A 23 -2.83 11.82 17.18
C GLN A 23 -4.00 12.27 18.07
N ASP A 24 -5.23 11.89 17.71
CA ASP A 24 -6.43 12.14 18.51
C ASP A 24 -6.54 11.22 19.75
N GLY A 25 -5.61 10.28 19.94
CA GLY A 25 -5.66 9.28 21.02
C GLY A 25 -6.72 8.19 20.84
N ARG A 26 -7.29 8.04 19.63
CA ARG A 26 -8.28 7.00 19.28
C ARG A 26 -7.65 5.70 18.80
N ALA A 27 -6.34 5.69 18.55
CA ALA A 27 -5.57 4.51 18.23
C ALA A 27 -4.34 4.43 19.14
N GLU A 28 -4.03 3.24 19.64
CA GLU A 28 -2.91 3.03 20.57
C GLU A 28 -1.55 3.03 19.87
N GLN A 29 -1.51 2.63 18.60
CA GLN A 29 -0.28 2.38 17.86
C GLN A 29 -0.05 3.46 16.81
N ASN A 30 1.17 3.96 16.75
CA ASN A 30 1.60 4.88 15.71
C ASN A 30 1.73 4.09 14.39
N PRO A 31 0.96 4.42 13.34
CA PRO A 31 1.04 3.69 12.07
C PRO A 31 2.42 3.79 11.41
N VAL A 32 3.20 4.86 11.68
CA VAL A 32 4.55 5.06 11.12
C VAL A 32 5.47 3.89 11.40
N ASP A 33 5.40 3.32 12.61
CA ASP A 33 6.34 2.31 13.09
C ASP A 33 6.21 0.99 12.32
N GLY A 34 5.01 0.71 11.79
CA GLY A 34 4.69 -0.56 11.13
C GLY A 34 4.41 -0.45 9.64
N TRP A 35 4.12 0.74 9.10
CA TRP A 35 3.50 0.87 7.77
C TRP A 35 4.33 0.25 6.64
N TYR A 36 5.64 0.50 6.63
CA TYR A 36 6.53 -0.02 5.60
C TYR A 36 6.51 -1.56 5.56
N LYS A 37 6.78 -2.20 6.69
CA LYS A 37 6.79 -3.66 6.82
C LYS A 37 5.40 -4.26 6.63
N GLY A 38 4.37 -3.59 7.12
CA GLY A 38 2.97 -3.98 6.97
C GLY A 38 2.54 -4.06 5.50
N GLU A 39 2.89 -3.06 4.69
CA GLU A 39 2.60 -3.06 3.25
C GLU A 39 3.39 -4.15 2.50
N ILE A 40 4.65 -4.40 2.85
CA ILE A 40 5.40 -5.54 2.30
C ILE A 40 4.68 -6.86 2.59
N GLY A 41 4.29 -7.09 3.85
CA GLY A 41 3.52 -8.26 4.24
C GLY A 41 2.16 -8.34 3.54
N PHE A 42 1.49 -7.20 3.37
CA PHE A 42 0.21 -7.14 2.65
C PHE A 42 0.37 -7.57 1.18
N PHE A 43 1.43 -7.13 0.51
CA PHE A 43 1.73 -7.58 -0.84
C PHE A 43 2.06 -9.07 -0.90
N ASP A 44 2.97 -9.53 -0.05
CA ASP A 44 3.55 -10.87 -0.12
C ASP A 44 2.52 -11.95 0.30
N PHE A 45 1.71 -11.69 1.33
CA PHE A 45 0.78 -12.68 1.89
C PHE A 45 -0.66 -12.57 1.39
N TYR A 46 -1.08 -11.42 0.85
CA TYR A 46 -2.47 -11.21 0.42
C TYR A 46 -2.60 -10.86 -1.07
N ILE A 47 -2.00 -9.75 -1.50
CA ILE A 47 -2.25 -9.19 -2.83
C ILE A 47 -1.66 -10.05 -3.96
N ILE A 48 -0.38 -10.45 -3.85
CA ILE A 48 0.27 -11.26 -4.88
C ILE A 48 -0.36 -12.66 -4.97
N PRO A 49 -0.61 -13.38 -3.86
CA PRO A 49 -1.33 -14.66 -3.91
C PRO A 49 -2.71 -14.54 -4.55
N LEU A 50 -3.48 -13.51 -4.22
CA LEU A 50 -4.79 -13.27 -4.83
C LEU A 50 -4.66 -13.02 -6.34
N ALA A 51 -3.73 -12.17 -6.76
CA ALA A 51 -3.53 -11.86 -8.17
C ALA A 51 -3.09 -13.09 -9.00
N LYS A 52 -2.25 -13.97 -8.42
CA LYS A 52 -1.91 -15.27 -9.04
C LYS A 52 -3.14 -16.15 -9.23
N LYS A 53 -3.97 -16.30 -8.20
CA LYS A 53 -5.22 -17.07 -8.28
C LYS A 53 -6.18 -16.50 -9.33
N LEU A 54 -6.30 -15.17 -9.42
CA LEU A 54 -7.15 -14.52 -10.44
C LEU A 54 -6.67 -14.79 -11.87
N LYS A 55 -5.35 -14.83 -12.08
CA LYS A 55 -4.74 -15.21 -13.36
C LYS A 55 -4.99 -16.69 -13.68
N GLU A 56 -4.73 -17.58 -12.74
CA GLU A 56 -4.91 -19.03 -12.90
C GLU A 56 -6.36 -19.41 -13.17
N CYS A 57 -7.33 -18.66 -12.60
CA CYS A 57 -8.75 -18.87 -12.83
C CYS A 57 -9.17 -18.70 -14.30
N GLY A 58 -8.43 -17.91 -15.09
CA GLY A 58 -8.69 -17.74 -16.53
C GLY A 58 -9.96 -16.95 -16.90
N VAL A 59 -10.84 -16.66 -15.93
CA VAL A 59 -12.15 -15.97 -16.13
C VAL A 59 -11.98 -14.52 -16.56
N PHE A 60 -10.87 -13.87 -16.19
CA PHE A 60 -10.68 -12.43 -16.37
C PHE A 60 -9.82 -12.06 -17.59
N GLY A 61 -9.43 -13.04 -18.41
CA GLY A 61 -8.63 -12.83 -19.61
C GLY A 61 -7.35 -12.00 -19.35
N LYS A 62 -6.99 -11.13 -20.30
CA LYS A 62 -5.77 -10.31 -20.27
C LYS A 62 -5.70 -9.35 -19.06
N SER A 63 -6.83 -8.96 -18.49
CA SER A 63 -6.87 -8.06 -17.33
C SER A 63 -6.25 -8.67 -16.07
N SER A 64 -6.27 -10.00 -15.94
CA SER A 64 -5.66 -10.70 -14.81
C SER A 64 -4.13 -10.64 -14.81
N ASP A 65 -3.51 -10.65 -16.00
CA ASP A 65 -2.06 -10.49 -16.15
C ASP A 65 -1.61 -9.10 -15.71
N GLU A 66 -2.38 -8.07 -16.06
CA GLU A 66 -2.11 -6.69 -15.63
C GLU A 66 -2.17 -6.56 -14.11
N TYR A 67 -3.16 -7.17 -13.45
CA TYR A 67 -3.26 -7.12 -12.00
C TYR A 67 -2.08 -7.74 -11.28
N LEU A 68 -1.59 -8.88 -11.77
CA LEU A 68 -0.41 -9.54 -11.24
C LEU A 68 0.85 -8.70 -11.49
N ASN A 69 1.00 -8.14 -12.69
CA ASN A 69 2.14 -7.29 -13.03
C ASN A 69 2.21 -6.05 -12.13
N TYR A 70 1.08 -5.35 -11.94
CA TYR A 70 1.03 -4.19 -11.04
C TYR A 70 1.26 -4.57 -9.58
N ALA A 71 0.75 -5.72 -9.11
CA ALA A 71 1.02 -6.18 -7.75
C ALA A 71 2.53 -6.38 -7.51
N MET A 72 3.21 -7.09 -8.42
CA MET A 72 4.65 -7.33 -8.31
C MET A 72 5.47 -6.05 -8.44
N THR A 73 5.10 -5.17 -9.37
CA THR A 73 5.80 -3.89 -9.60
C THR A 73 5.62 -2.94 -8.43
N ASN A 74 4.40 -2.80 -7.90
CA ASN A 74 4.14 -1.96 -6.73
C ASN A 74 4.88 -2.49 -5.50
N ARG A 75 4.92 -3.81 -5.29
CA ARG A 75 5.69 -4.40 -4.20
C ARG A 75 7.17 -4.02 -4.32
N LYS A 76 7.78 -4.22 -5.49
CA LYS A 76 9.19 -3.87 -5.74
C LYS A 76 9.46 -2.38 -5.53
N GLU A 77 8.59 -1.52 -6.03
CA GLU A 77 8.74 -0.08 -5.83
C GLU A 77 8.57 0.27 -4.34
N TRP A 78 7.63 -0.34 -3.63
CA TRP A 78 7.47 -0.16 -2.19
C TRP A 78 8.70 -0.63 -1.41
N GLU A 79 9.29 -1.78 -1.75
CA GLU A 79 10.55 -2.23 -1.16
C GLU A 79 11.70 -1.23 -1.38
N ARG A 80 11.75 -0.61 -2.57
CA ARG A 80 12.82 0.32 -2.94
C ARG A 80 12.74 1.66 -2.20
N ARG A 81 11.54 2.18 -1.97
CA ARG A 81 11.34 3.57 -1.48
C ARG A 81 10.23 3.73 -0.44
N GLY A 82 9.73 2.64 0.13
CA GLY A 82 8.57 2.65 1.02
C GLY A 82 8.83 3.41 2.31
N GLU A 83 10.05 3.34 2.85
CA GLU A 83 10.44 4.14 4.03
C GLU A 83 10.44 5.64 3.73
N GLU A 84 11.02 6.06 2.60
CA GLU A 84 10.99 7.47 2.14
C GLU A 84 9.55 7.94 1.96
N VAL A 85 8.71 7.10 1.33
CA VAL A 85 7.30 7.35 1.12
C VAL A 85 6.56 7.58 2.44
N VAL A 86 6.80 6.77 3.47
CA VAL A 86 6.17 6.94 4.78
C VAL A 86 6.62 8.26 5.42
N ALA A 87 7.91 8.61 5.32
CA ALA A 87 8.40 9.90 5.79
C ALA A 87 7.73 11.08 5.06
N GLU A 88 7.59 11.01 3.73
CA GLU A 88 6.86 12.01 2.93
C GLU A 88 5.40 12.15 3.38
N MET A 89 4.72 11.04 3.70
CA MET A 89 3.33 11.06 4.18
C MET A 89 3.19 11.80 5.50
N VAL A 90 4.10 11.54 6.45
CA VAL A 90 4.12 12.21 7.76
C VAL A 90 4.34 13.71 7.57
N GLN A 91 5.34 14.09 6.77
CA GLN A 91 5.60 15.51 6.47
C GLN A 91 4.37 16.17 5.82
N SER A 92 3.79 15.52 4.81
CA SER A 92 2.60 16.04 4.12
C SER A 92 1.34 16.05 4.98
N PHE A 93 1.30 15.29 6.07
CA PHE A 93 0.24 15.40 7.08
C PHE A 93 0.38 16.73 7.82
N HIS A 94 1.56 17.01 8.38
CA HIS A 94 1.82 18.22 9.14
C HIS A 94 1.80 19.50 8.31
N SER A 95 2.13 19.46 7.01
CA SER A 95 2.04 20.64 6.14
C SER A 95 0.60 21.04 5.74
N LYS A 96 -0.39 20.19 6.00
CA LYS A 96 -1.79 20.41 5.60
C LYS A 96 -2.72 20.70 6.79
N GLU A 97 -2.23 20.63 8.01
CA GLU A 97 -2.91 21.15 9.22
C GLU A 97 -2.47 22.60 9.48
#